data_AF-A0A3D2T1F0-F1
#
_entry.id   AF-A0A3D2T1F0-F1
#
_cell.length_a   1.000
_cell.length_b   1.000
_cell.length_c   1.000
_cell.angle_alpha   90.00
_cell.angle_beta   90.00
_cell.angle_gamma   90.00
#
_symmetry.space_group_name_H-M   'P 1'
#
loop_
_entity.id
_entity.type
_entity.pdbx_description
1 polymer ?
#
loop_
_entity_poly.entity_id
_entity_poly.type
_entity_poly.pdbx_seq_one_letter_code
_entity_poly.pdbx_strand_id
1 'polypeptide(L)'
;YGPTFGVRYLFADLSRRTVSMETRLDWTFTPRLSLQLFAQPLLSSGDYVQYKQLATSKSYDFLEFNPGAGSNTAGGVACPGICDLEGRQYVDFDGDGTADYSFRDRDFNVRSLLGNAVLRWEYRPGSTLFLVWQRRQSDYAFAGNLDFQRDVTALFEAPADNRFIIKMNYWLGL
;
A
#
# COMPACT_ATOMS: atom_id res chain seq x y z
N TYR A 1 28.32 -22.34 16.24
CA TYR A 1 27.53 -21.67 15.19
C TYR A 1 28.49 -21.16 14.12
N GLY A 2 28.36 -21.61 12.88
CA GLY A 2 29.26 -21.21 11.78
C GLY A 2 28.70 -19.99 11.05
N PRO A 3 29.54 -19.01 10.65
CA PRO A 3 29.08 -17.81 9.96
C PRO A 3 28.51 -18.15 8.58
N THR A 4 27.33 -17.63 8.26
CA THR A 4 26.73 -17.68 6.93
C THR A 4 27.54 -16.82 5.95
N PHE A 5 28.68 -17.30 5.45
CA PHE A 5 29.49 -16.68 4.38
C PHE A 5 29.63 -15.13 4.44
N GLY A 6 29.71 -14.54 5.65
CA GLY A 6 29.80 -13.09 5.84
C GLY A 6 28.51 -12.27 5.61
N VAL A 7 27.36 -12.91 5.37
CA VAL A 7 26.06 -12.25 5.18
C VAL A 7 25.00 -12.91 6.05
N ARG A 8 24.38 -12.13 6.95
CA ARG A 8 23.20 -12.58 7.71
C ARG A 8 21.93 -12.10 7.00
N TYR A 9 20.98 -13.02 6.83
CA TYR A 9 19.67 -12.72 6.27
C TYR A 9 18.64 -12.69 7.37
N LEU A 10 17.79 -11.66 7.36
CA LEU A 10 16.65 -11.54 8.24
C LEU A 10 15.38 -11.91 7.48
N PHE A 11 14.55 -12.72 8.10
CA PHE A 11 13.24 -13.13 7.61
C PHE A 11 12.18 -12.65 8.58
N ALA A 12 10.95 -12.54 8.11
CA ALA A 12 9.78 -12.19 8.92
C ALA A 12 8.54 -12.77 8.26
N ASP A 13 7.51 -13.02 9.05
CA ASP A 13 6.19 -13.30 8.53
C ASP A 13 5.50 -11.99 8.16
N LEU A 14 4.64 -12.03 7.15
CA LEU A 14 3.93 -10.85 6.66
C LEU A 14 2.44 -10.97 6.99
N SER A 15 2.00 -10.13 7.92
CA SER A 15 0.58 -9.91 8.20
C SER A 15 0.04 -8.86 7.24
N ARG A 16 -0.85 -9.25 6.32
CA ARG A 16 -1.40 -8.36 5.30
C ARG A 16 -2.89 -8.14 5.49
N ARG A 17 -3.32 -6.89 5.42
CA ARG A 17 -4.75 -6.51 5.42
C ARG A 17 -5.06 -5.69 4.17
N THR A 18 -6.10 -6.09 3.44
CA THR A 18 -6.47 -5.45 2.18
C THR A 18 -7.97 -5.20 2.12
N VAL A 19 -8.33 -4.00 1.70
CA VAL A 19 -9.69 -3.60 1.31
C VAL A 19 -9.62 -3.15 -0.14
N SER A 20 -10.44 -3.78 -0.98
CA SER A 20 -10.55 -3.44 -2.39
C SER A 20 -12.01 -3.47 -2.81
N MET A 21 -12.38 -2.60 -3.73
CA MET A 21 -13.70 -2.60 -4.36
C MET A 21 -13.52 -2.45 -5.86
N GLU A 22 -14.33 -3.14 -6.63
CA GLU A 22 -14.45 -2.90 -8.07
C GLU A 22 -15.89 -2.51 -8.36
N THR A 23 -16.08 -1.32 -8.92
CA THR A 23 -17.38 -0.72 -9.18
C THR A 23 -17.53 -0.47 -10.67
N ARG A 24 -18.59 -1.01 -11.27
CA ARG A 24 -19.06 -0.69 -12.62
C ARG A 24 -20.52 -0.27 -12.54
N LEU A 25 -20.81 0.95 -12.96
CA LEU A 25 -22.14 1.54 -12.93
C LEU A 25 -22.48 2.08 -14.33
N ASP A 26 -23.60 1.61 -14.88
CA ASP A 26 -24.22 2.17 -16.07
C ASP A 26 -25.56 2.80 -15.66
N TRP A 27 -25.65 4.12 -15.74
CA TRP A 27 -26.83 4.88 -15.36
C TRP A 27 -27.43 5.60 -16.56
N THR A 28 -28.70 5.35 -16.85
CA THR A 28 -29.47 6.10 -17.88
C THR A 28 -30.45 7.04 -17.20
N PHE A 29 -30.13 8.34 -17.13
CA PHE A 29 -30.98 9.34 -16.49
C PHE A 29 -32.21 9.65 -17.32
N THR A 30 -32.03 9.72 -18.65
CA THR A 30 -33.09 9.88 -19.64
C THR A 30 -32.68 9.12 -20.92
N PRO A 31 -33.57 8.91 -21.91
CA PRO A 31 -33.17 8.35 -23.20
C PRO A 31 -32.04 9.13 -23.91
N ARG A 32 -31.79 10.38 -23.50
CA ARG A 32 -30.79 11.27 -24.08
C ARG A 32 -29.58 11.53 -23.16
N LEU A 33 -29.55 11.01 -21.93
CA LEU A 33 -28.50 11.29 -20.97
C LEU A 33 -28.11 10.03 -20.21
N SER A 34 -26.87 9.58 -20.37
CA SER A 34 -26.33 8.42 -19.67
C SER A 34 -24.93 8.69 -19.11
N LEU A 35 -24.59 7.97 -18.05
CA LEU A 35 -23.29 7.95 -17.39
C LEU A 35 -22.81 6.51 -17.27
N GLN A 36 -21.56 6.27 -17.64
CA GLN A 36 -20.82 5.05 -17.32
C GLN A 36 -19.73 5.42 -16.34
N LEU A 37 -19.59 4.66 -15.25
CA LEU A 37 -18.58 4.88 -14.22
C LEU A 37 -17.88 3.55 -13.91
N PHE A 38 -16.56 3.59 -13.94
CA PHE A 38 -15.67 2.57 -13.40
C PHE A 38 -14.86 3.17 -12.26
N ALA A 39 -14.80 2.49 -11.12
CA ALA A 39 -13.94 2.87 -10.00
C ALA A 39 -13.37 1.63 -9.31
N GLN A 40 -12.07 1.66 -9.02
CA GLN A 40 -11.37 0.58 -8.34
C GLN A 40 -10.44 1.15 -7.26
N PRO A 41 -10.93 1.41 -6.04
CA PRO A 41 -10.07 1.71 -4.90
C PRO A 41 -9.40 0.44 -4.36
N LEU A 42 -8.16 0.60 -3.90
CA LEU A 42 -7.36 -0.41 -3.21
C LEU A 42 -6.66 0.26 -2.02
N LEU A 43 -6.83 -0.32 -0.84
CA LEU A 43 -6.09 0.00 0.37
C LEU A 43 -5.48 -1.30 0.88
N SER A 44 -4.17 -1.36 1.04
CA SER A 44 -3.48 -2.54 1.54
C SER A 44 -2.41 -2.11 2.54
N SER A 45 -2.28 -2.83 3.64
CA SER A 45 -1.19 -2.69 4.59
C SER A 45 -0.46 -4.03 4.76
N GLY A 46 0.84 -3.96 5.04
CA GLY A 46 1.68 -5.08 5.37
C GLY A 46 2.51 -4.75 6.61
N ASP A 47 2.42 -5.63 7.59
CA ASP A 47 3.14 -5.59 8.87
C ASP A 47 4.06 -6.81 8.95
N TYR A 48 5.35 -6.58 9.09
CA TYR A 48 6.36 -7.62 9.24
C TYR A 48 6.48 -8.02 10.71
N VAL A 49 5.98 -9.22 11.00
CA VAL A 49 5.93 -9.78 12.35
C VAL A 49 6.85 -10.98 12.47
N GLN A 50 7.17 -11.38 13.70
CA GLN A 50 7.93 -12.61 13.99
C GLN A 50 9.23 -12.70 13.19
N TYR A 51 10.10 -11.72 13.39
CA TYR A 51 11.42 -11.70 12.78
C TYR A 51 12.22 -12.95 13.19
N LYS A 52 12.98 -13.50 12.24
CA LYS A 52 13.71 -14.76 12.40
C LYS A 52 14.95 -14.83 11.52
N GLN A 53 15.88 -15.70 11.89
CA GLN A 53 17.07 -16.03 11.11
C GLN A 53 17.08 -17.51 10.71
N LEU A 54 17.78 -17.86 9.65
CA LEU A 54 17.93 -19.26 9.24
C LEU A 54 18.77 -20.03 10.28
N ALA A 55 18.25 -21.16 10.74
CA ALA A 55 18.97 -22.05 11.63
C ALA A 55 20.07 -22.83 10.89
N THR A 56 19.75 -23.31 9.68
CA THR A 56 20.67 -24.11 8.85
C THR A 56 20.63 -23.64 7.39
N SER A 57 21.79 -23.65 6.73
CA SER A 57 21.87 -23.31 5.31
C SER A 57 21.06 -24.27 4.45
N LYS A 58 20.35 -23.76 3.44
CA LYS A 58 19.54 -24.56 2.50
C LYS A 58 18.42 -25.38 3.17
N SER A 59 17.98 -24.99 4.37
CA SER A 59 16.80 -25.58 5.01
C SER A 59 15.69 -24.53 5.19
N TYR A 60 14.52 -25.00 5.63
CA TYR A 60 13.39 -24.15 6.03
C TYR A 60 13.25 -24.09 7.56
N ASP A 61 14.38 -24.23 8.27
CA ASP A 61 14.41 -24.17 9.73
C ASP A 61 14.84 -22.77 10.17
N PHE A 62 14.10 -22.19 11.11
CA PHE A 62 14.30 -20.82 11.56
C PHE A 62 14.49 -20.74 13.07
N LEU A 63 15.32 -19.80 13.49
CA LEU A 63 15.43 -19.34 14.87
C LEU A 63 14.68 -18.01 14.95
N GLU A 64 13.58 -18.00 15.69
CA GLU A 64 12.78 -16.80 15.90
C GLU A 64 13.43 -15.88 16.93
N PHE A 65 13.37 -14.57 16.67
CA PHE A 65 13.75 -13.58 17.67
C PHE A 65 12.58 -13.35 18.60
N ASN A 66 12.82 -13.51 19.90
CA ASN A 66 11.84 -13.15 20.89
C ASN A 66 11.78 -11.62 21.02
N PRO A 67 10.58 -11.01 21.00
CA PRO A 67 10.44 -9.58 21.27
C PRO A 67 10.92 -9.24 22.68
N GLY A 68 11.77 -8.22 22.78
CA GLY A 68 12.35 -7.72 24.01
C GLY A 68 12.15 -6.21 24.17
N ALA A 69 12.51 -5.69 25.34
CA ALA A 69 12.56 -4.26 25.60
C ALA A 69 13.99 -3.76 25.35
N GLY A 70 14.12 -2.81 24.41
CA GLY A 70 15.38 -2.17 24.11
C GLY A 70 15.67 -1.02 25.07
N SER A 71 16.93 -0.75 25.39
CA SER A 71 17.33 0.49 26.07
C SER A 71 18.71 0.99 25.61
N ASN A 72 18.90 2.30 25.62
CA ASN A 72 20.19 2.91 25.32
C ASN A 72 21.14 2.75 26.52
N THR A 73 22.36 2.25 26.26
CA THR A 73 23.41 2.07 27.25
C THR A 73 24.72 2.70 26.77
N ALA A 74 25.71 2.81 27.65
CA ALA A 74 27.03 3.35 27.29
C ALA A 74 27.78 2.50 26.25
N GLY A 75 27.43 1.21 26.12
CA GLY A 75 28.04 0.26 25.18
C GLY A 75 27.26 0.04 23.89
N GLY A 76 26.14 0.76 23.68
CA GLY A 76 25.22 0.54 22.56
C GLY A 76 23.79 0.31 23.02
N VAL A 77 22.99 -0.39 22.22
CA VAL A 77 21.61 -0.72 22.56
C VAL A 77 21.56 -2.10 23.22
N ALA A 78 21.09 -2.15 24.47
CA ALA A 78 20.76 -3.41 25.12
C ALA A 78 19.40 -3.88 24.59
N CYS A 79 19.35 -5.08 24.00
CA CYS A 79 18.16 -5.66 23.43
C CYS A 79 18.25 -7.19 23.44
N PRO A 80 17.48 -7.90 24.27
CA PRO A 80 17.43 -9.36 24.21
C PRO A 80 16.54 -9.81 23.05
N GLY A 81 17.14 -10.30 21.96
CA GLY A 81 16.42 -10.78 20.77
C GLY A 81 16.12 -9.67 19.76
N ILE A 82 14.86 -9.20 19.68
CA ILE A 82 14.48 -8.08 18.82
C ILE A 82 13.69 -7.02 19.58
N CYS A 83 14.03 -5.75 19.39
CA CYS A 83 13.41 -4.64 20.12
C CYS A 83 13.20 -3.45 19.18
N ASP A 84 12.06 -2.78 19.32
CA ASP A 84 11.83 -1.48 18.70
C ASP A 84 12.23 -0.36 19.67
N LEU A 85 13.05 0.57 19.16
CA LEU A 85 13.38 1.83 19.82
C LEU A 85 13.18 2.96 18.83
N GLU A 86 12.18 3.80 19.11
CA GLU A 86 11.86 4.98 18.29
C GLU A 86 11.61 4.64 16.81
N GLY A 87 10.96 3.51 16.51
CA GLY A 87 10.65 3.09 15.14
C GLY A 87 11.84 2.52 14.36
N ARG A 88 12.91 2.16 15.07
CA ARG A 88 14.02 1.35 14.54
C ARG A 88 14.06 0.02 15.28
N GLN A 89 14.10 -1.05 14.50
CA GLN A 89 14.29 -2.41 14.98
C GLN A 89 15.77 -2.64 15.25
N TYR A 90 16.08 -3.20 16.42
CA TYR A 90 17.40 -3.66 16.84
C TYR A 90 17.35 -5.16 17.05
N VAL A 91 18.35 -5.88 16.54
CA VAL A 91 18.44 -7.34 16.61
C VAL A 91 19.75 -7.75 17.23
N ASP A 92 19.66 -8.62 18.23
CA ASP A 92 20.74 -9.38 18.84
C ASP A 92 20.77 -10.77 18.18
N PHE A 93 21.84 -11.06 17.43
CA PHE A 93 21.93 -12.31 16.70
C PHE A 93 22.64 -13.42 17.49
N ASP A 94 23.46 -13.10 18.48
CA ASP A 94 24.26 -14.07 19.24
C ASP A 94 23.73 -14.35 20.64
N GLY A 95 22.73 -13.58 21.10
CA GLY A 95 22.02 -13.75 22.35
C GLY A 95 22.75 -13.17 23.55
N ASP A 96 23.74 -12.30 23.36
CA ASP A 96 24.50 -11.67 24.45
C ASP A 96 23.76 -10.51 25.13
N GLY A 97 22.60 -10.12 24.60
CA GLY A 97 21.75 -9.05 25.12
C GLY A 97 22.12 -7.66 24.59
N THR A 98 23.08 -7.56 23.67
CA THR A 98 23.44 -6.33 22.97
C THR A 98 23.06 -6.42 21.49
N ALA A 99 22.58 -5.31 20.93
CA ALA A 99 22.14 -5.30 19.54
C ALA A 99 23.34 -5.32 18.58
N ASP A 100 23.39 -6.33 17.71
CA ASP A 100 24.37 -6.48 16.64
C ASP A 100 24.06 -5.63 15.40
N TYR A 101 22.77 -5.43 15.13
CA TYR A 101 22.30 -4.78 13.92
C TYR A 101 21.02 -3.99 14.16
N SER A 102 20.82 -2.94 13.35
CA SER A 102 19.57 -2.20 13.36
C SER A 102 19.08 -1.87 11.95
N PHE A 103 17.77 -1.81 11.78
CA PHE A 103 17.13 -1.45 10.54
C PHE A 103 15.86 -0.65 10.81
N ARG A 104 15.40 0.07 9.79
CA ARG A 104 14.05 0.67 9.83
C ARG A 104 13.05 -0.41 9.52
N ASP A 105 11.96 -0.44 10.27
CA ASP A 105 10.84 -1.30 9.91
C ASP A 105 10.40 -1.03 8.46
N ARG A 106 10.10 -2.12 7.74
CA ARG A 106 9.73 -2.10 6.33
C ARG A 106 8.24 -2.29 6.12
N ASP A 107 7.49 -2.24 7.20
CA ASP A 107 6.06 -2.03 7.23
C ASP A 107 5.58 -1.01 6.21
N PHE A 108 4.45 -1.31 5.60
CA PHE A 108 3.99 -0.55 4.45
C PHE A 108 2.49 -0.44 4.32
N ASN A 109 2.07 0.59 3.59
CA ASN A 109 0.73 0.78 3.10
C ASN A 109 0.80 1.12 1.61
N VAL A 110 0.01 0.43 0.81
CA VAL A 110 -0.21 0.74 -0.61
C VAL A 110 -1.64 1.19 -0.77
N ARG A 111 -1.84 2.36 -1.37
CA ARG A 111 -3.16 2.93 -1.63
C ARG A 111 -3.25 3.29 -3.10
N SER A 112 -4.33 2.95 -3.78
CA SER A 112 -4.55 3.39 -5.16
C SER A 112 -6.03 3.51 -5.51
N LEU A 113 -6.33 4.34 -6.50
CA LEU A 113 -7.66 4.42 -7.09
C LEU A 113 -7.50 4.62 -8.59
N LEU A 114 -8.21 3.77 -9.32
CA LEU A 114 -8.42 3.92 -10.75
C LEU A 114 -9.88 4.34 -10.96
N GLY A 115 -10.10 5.39 -11.74
CA GLY A 115 -11.42 5.93 -12.03
C GLY A 115 -11.58 6.28 -13.50
N ASN A 116 -12.71 5.92 -14.10
CA ASN A 116 -13.11 6.38 -15.43
C ASN A 116 -14.60 6.71 -15.42
N ALA A 117 -14.99 7.87 -15.95
CA ALA A 117 -16.38 8.24 -16.15
C ALA A 117 -16.61 8.73 -17.59
N VAL A 118 -17.72 8.32 -18.19
CA VAL A 118 -18.16 8.76 -19.51
C VAL A 118 -19.60 9.24 -19.40
N LEU A 119 -19.82 10.54 -19.54
CA LEU A 119 -21.15 11.12 -19.69
C LEU A 119 -21.45 11.26 -21.19
N ARG A 120 -22.58 10.71 -21.65
CA ARG A 120 -23.12 10.94 -23.00
C ARG A 120 -24.41 11.73 -22.89
N TRP A 121 -24.47 12.86 -23.58
CA TRP A 121 -25.66 13.70 -23.66
C TRP A 121 -26.04 14.01 -25.11
N GLU A 122 -27.28 13.69 -25.49
CA GLU A 122 -27.92 14.16 -26.71
C GLU A 122 -28.75 15.41 -26.41
N TYR A 123 -28.16 16.59 -26.60
CA TYR A 123 -28.79 17.87 -26.25
C TYR A 123 -29.79 18.34 -27.31
N ARG A 124 -29.66 17.85 -28.55
CA ARG A 124 -30.61 18.01 -29.66
C ARG A 124 -30.62 16.72 -30.48
N PRO A 125 -31.72 16.38 -31.16
CA PRO A 125 -31.75 15.24 -32.07
C PRO A 125 -30.56 15.29 -33.05
N GLY A 126 -29.76 14.22 -33.08
CA GLY A 126 -28.57 14.13 -33.92
C GLY A 126 -27.32 14.88 -33.42
N SER A 127 -27.39 15.58 -32.29
CA SER A 127 -26.27 16.35 -31.72
C SER A 127 -25.89 15.82 -30.33
N THR A 128 -24.64 15.39 -30.17
CA THR A 128 -24.17 14.70 -28.95
C THR A 128 -22.94 15.36 -28.35
N LEU A 129 -22.85 15.31 -27.03
CA LEU A 129 -21.69 15.71 -26.23
C LEU A 129 -21.25 14.50 -25.40
N PHE A 130 -19.96 14.23 -25.41
CA PHE A 130 -19.31 13.29 -24.51
C PHE A 130 -18.35 14.03 -23.61
N LEU A 131 -18.46 13.80 -22.31
CA LEU A 131 -17.49 14.21 -21.31
C LEU A 131 -16.84 12.95 -20.74
N VAL A 132 -15.56 12.77 -20.97
CA VAL A 132 -14.78 11.65 -20.47
C VAL A 132 -13.83 12.17 -19.41
N TRP A 133 -13.84 11.54 -18.25
CA TRP A 133 -12.90 11.78 -17.17
C TRP A 133 -12.17 10.49 -16.84
N GLN A 134 -10.86 10.57 -16.72
CA GLN A 134 -10.02 9.49 -16.23
C GLN A 134 -9.21 10.00 -15.05
N ARG A 135 -9.09 9.19 -14.01
CA ARG A 135 -8.29 9.46 -12.82
C ARG A 135 -7.45 8.25 -12.46
N ARG A 136 -6.19 8.50 -12.13
CA ARG A 136 -5.30 7.51 -11.52
C ARG A 136 -4.54 8.16 -10.37
N GLN A 137 -4.56 7.51 -9.21
CA GLN A 137 -3.79 7.91 -8.05
C GLN A 137 -3.18 6.68 -7.39
N SER A 138 -1.98 6.87 -6.82
CA SER A 138 -1.28 5.85 -6.06
C SER A 138 -0.42 6.52 -5.00
N ASP A 139 -0.40 5.96 -3.80
CA ASP A 139 0.35 6.44 -2.65
C ASP A 139 0.97 5.27 -1.89
N TYR A 140 2.07 5.55 -1.19
CA TYR A 140 2.79 4.59 -0.37
C TYR A 140 3.20 5.22 0.95
N ALA A 141 2.95 4.53 2.06
CA ALA A 141 3.34 4.97 3.40
C ALA A 141 3.94 3.82 4.20
N PHE A 142 4.58 4.12 5.34
CA PHE A 142 5.28 3.15 6.19
C PHE A 142 4.57 2.92 7.54
N ALA A 143 3.24 2.83 7.56
CA ALA A 143 2.49 2.74 8.82
C ALA A 143 2.23 1.29 9.29
N GLY A 144 2.27 0.29 8.39
CA GLY A 144 2.12 -1.14 8.70
C GLY A 144 0.68 -1.59 9.00
N ASN A 145 -0.14 -0.73 9.60
CA ASN A 145 -1.52 -1.01 9.92
C ASN A 145 -2.52 -0.45 8.90
N LEU A 146 -3.66 -1.12 8.75
CA LEU A 146 -4.79 -0.62 7.98
C LEU A 146 -5.72 0.16 8.91
N ASP A 147 -5.84 1.46 8.70
CA ASP A 147 -6.83 2.34 9.32
C ASP A 147 -7.71 2.90 8.21
N PHE A 148 -8.97 2.46 8.16
CA PHE A 148 -9.84 2.78 7.04
C PHE A 148 -10.02 4.30 6.84
N GLN A 149 -10.25 5.06 7.92
CA GLN A 149 -10.50 6.49 7.81
C GLN A 149 -9.25 7.24 7.35
N ARG A 150 -8.10 6.97 7.98
CA ARG A 150 -6.82 7.59 7.61
C ARG A 150 -6.41 7.22 6.20
N ASP A 151 -6.52 5.95 5.83
CA ASP A 151 -6.04 5.44 4.55
C ASP A 151 -6.95 5.89 3.39
N VAL A 152 -8.26 6.03 3.60
CA VAL A 152 -9.17 6.63 2.62
C VAL A 152 -8.87 8.12 2.43
N THR A 153 -8.74 8.89 3.51
CA THR A 153 -8.42 10.32 3.43
C THR A 153 -7.11 10.55 2.69
N ALA A 154 -6.06 9.82 3.08
CA ALA A 154 -4.76 9.91 2.43
C ALA A 154 -4.80 9.48 0.95
N LEU A 155 -5.62 8.47 0.61
CA LEU A 155 -5.83 8.07 -0.79
C LEU A 155 -6.42 9.22 -1.63
N PHE A 156 -7.37 10.00 -1.10
CA PHE A 156 -7.98 11.11 -1.83
C PHE A 156 -7.14 12.39 -1.85
N GLU A 157 -6.30 12.60 -0.84
CA GLU A 157 -5.32 13.70 -0.79
C GLU A 157 -4.06 13.42 -1.64
N ALA A 158 -3.79 12.16 -1.96
CA ALA A 158 -2.65 11.76 -2.77
C ALA A 158 -2.66 12.44 -4.16
N PRO A 159 -1.47 12.77 -4.71
CA PRO A 159 -1.36 13.29 -6.08
C PRO A 159 -2.06 12.39 -7.10
N ALA A 160 -2.84 12.99 -8.00
CA ALA A 160 -3.63 12.26 -8.98
C ALA A 160 -3.41 12.79 -10.40
N ASP A 161 -3.19 11.88 -11.36
CA ASP A 161 -3.28 12.17 -12.80
C ASP A 161 -4.76 12.20 -13.19
N ASN A 162 -5.23 13.35 -13.66
CA ASN A 162 -6.60 13.56 -14.14
C ASN A 162 -6.56 13.94 -15.62
N ARG A 163 -7.32 13.22 -16.45
CA ARG A 163 -7.46 13.50 -17.88
C ARG A 163 -8.92 13.78 -18.20
N PHE A 164 -9.15 14.86 -18.93
CA PHE A 164 -10.47 15.27 -19.37
C PHE A 164 -10.50 15.33 -20.89
N ILE A 165 -11.49 14.68 -21.49
CA ILE A 165 -11.70 14.70 -22.94
C ILE A 165 -13.14 15.14 -23.20
N ILE A 166 -13.29 16.09 -24.10
CA ILE A 166 -14.59 16.56 -24.57
C ILE A 166 -14.69 16.21 -26.05
N LYS A 167 -15.79 15.54 -26.42
CA LYS A 167 -16.12 15.30 -27.83
C LYS A 167 -17.53 15.80 -28.10
N MET A 168 -17.66 16.65 -29.11
CA MET A 168 -18.93 17.27 -29.46
C MET A 168 -19.23 17.05 -30.94
N ASN A 169 -20.48 16.69 -31.22
CA ASN A 169 -21.05 16.59 -32.55
C ASN A 169 -22.27 17.52 -32.63
N TYR A 170 -22.44 18.20 -33.77
CA TYR A 170 -23.57 19.09 -34.03
C TYR A 170 -24.18 18.76 -35.39
N TRP A 171 -25.49 18.53 -35.43
CA TRP A 171 -26.24 18.30 -36.66
C TRP A 171 -26.75 19.64 -37.21
N LEU A 172 -26.37 19.98 -38.45
CA LEU A 172 -26.69 21.27 -39.08
C LEU A 172 -28.07 21.32 -39.74
N GLY A 173 -28.72 20.17 -39.99
CA GLY A 173 -30.08 20.12 -40.54
C GLY A 173 -30.23 20.67 -41.96
N LEU A 174 -29.15 20.70 -42.75
CA LEU A 174 -29.13 21.06 -44.18
C LEU A 174 -29.56 19.90 -45.07
#